data_AF-A0A7X9GU87-F1
#
_entry.id   AF-A0A7X9GU87-F1
#
_cell.length_a   1.000
_cell.length_b   1.000
_cell.length_c   1.000
_cell.angle_alpha   90.00
_cell.angle_beta   90.00
_cell.angle_gamma   90.00
#
_symmetry.space_group_name_H-M   'P 1'
#
loop_
_entity.id
_entity.type
_entity.pdbx_description
1 polymer ?
#
loop_
_entity_poly.entity_id
_entity_poly.type
_entity_poly.pdbx_seq_one_letter_code
_entity_poly.pdbx_strand_id
1 'polypeptide(L)' 'MRSGVIISGLLKLGTFTHPSGTRRLVSMRRGMPLLRLRTDRRTTGYDEVLLSTEDAEPIARTMQGSLAR' A
#
# COMPACT_ATOMS: atom_id res chain seq x y z
N MET A 1 12.38 -2.80 -10.54
CA MET A 1 11.48 -2.48 -11.68
C MET A 1 10.29 -1.65 -11.19
N ARG A 2 9.75 -0.77 -12.04
CA ARG A 2 8.55 0.03 -11.78
C ARG A 2 7.62 -0.19 -12.96
N SER A 3 6.35 -0.49 -12.72
CA SER A 3 5.35 -0.67 -13.78
C SER A 3 4.01 -0.13 -13.27
N GLY A 4 3.38 0.78 -14.02
CA GLY A 4 2.14 1.41 -13.61
C GLY A 4 1.92 2.79 -14.20
N VAL A 5 0.79 3.39 -13.84
CA VAL A 5 0.40 4.74 -14.22
C VAL A 5 0.82 5.71 -13.11
N ILE A 6 1.56 6.75 -13.49
CA ILE A 6 1.90 7.86 -12.60
C ILE A 6 1.34 9.14 -13.21
N ILE A 7 0.36 9.73 -12.53
CA ILE A 7 -0.05 11.10 -12.79
C ILE A 7 0.76 11.96 -11.82
N SER A 8 1.80 12.61 -12.35
CA SER A 8 2.77 13.38 -11.57
C SER A 8 2.09 14.28 -10.54
N GLY A 9 2.43 14.06 -9.27
CA GLY A 9 1.89 14.85 -8.16
C GLY A 9 0.44 14.59 -7.78
N LEU A 10 -0.27 13.64 -8.40
CA LEU A 10 -1.68 13.34 -8.09
C LEU A 10 -1.94 11.88 -7.74
N LEU A 11 -1.59 10.95 -8.62
CA LEU A 11 -1.95 9.53 -8.52
C LEU A 11 -0.76 8.64 -8.87
N LYS A 12 -0.55 7.58 -8.09
CA LYS A 12 0.39 6.51 -8.40
C LYS A 12 -0.33 5.18 -8.28
N LEU A 13 -0.50 4.50 -9.41
CA LEU A 13 -1.14 3.20 -9.50
C LEU A 13 -0.17 2.19 -10.14
N GLY A 14 0.10 1.08 -9.47
CA GLY A 14 0.87 -0.03 -10.02
C GLY A 14 1.87 -0.61 -9.04
N THR A 15 2.98 -1.13 -9.57
CA THR A 15 3.99 -1.85 -8.81
C THR A 15 5.28 -1.03 -8.66
N PHE A 16 5.86 -1.10 -7.47
CA PHE A 16 7.10 -0.39 -7.15
C PHE A 16 8.02 -1.27 -6.32
N THR A 17 9.24 -1.47 -6.80
CA THR A 17 10.30 -2.13 -6.01
C THR A 17 11.21 -1.06 -5.40
N HIS A 18 11.30 -1.03 -4.07
CA HIS A 18 12.26 -0.20 -3.35
C HIS A 18 13.70 -0.69 -3.59
N PRO A 19 14.73 0.16 -3.52
CA PRO A 19 16.13 -0.28 -3.63
C PRO A 19 16.53 -1.41 -2.66
N SER A 20 15.85 -1.55 -1.52
CA SER A 20 16.03 -2.67 -0.59
C SER A 20 15.45 -4.01 -1.07
N GLY A 21 14.79 -4.05 -2.24
CA GLY A 21 14.11 -5.24 -2.77
C GLY A 21 12.65 -5.39 -2.37
N THR A 22 12.12 -4.53 -1.48
CA THR A 22 10.71 -4.55 -1.06
C THR A 22 9.79 -4.27 -2.24
N ARG A 23 8.90 -5.22 -2.56
CA ARG A 23 7.93 -5.13 -3.64
C ARG A 23 6.60 -4.61 -3.12
N ARG A 24 6.11 -3.54 -3.72
CA ARG A 24 4.87 -2.86 -3.34
C ARG A 24 3.86 -2.89 -4.45
N LEU A 25 2.61 -3.19 -4.11
CA LEU A 25 1.46 -2.80 -4.90
C LEU A 25 0.95 -1.45 -4.37
N VAL A 26 0.70 -0.50 -5.26
CA VAL A 26 0.49 0.89 -4.91
C VAL A 26 -0.77 1.40 -5.59
N SER A 27 -1.67 1.97 -4.80
CA SER A 27 -2.76 2.84 -5.23
C SER A 27 -2.74 4.05 -4.28
N MET A 28 -2.00 5.09 -4.64
CA MET A 28 -1.74 6.25 -3.79
C MET A 28 -2.22 7.53 -4.46
N ARG A 29 -2.95 8.35 -3.71
CA ARG A 29 -3.44 9.67 -4.14
C ARG A 29 -2.91 10.76 -3.22
N ARG A 30 -2.41 11.85 -3.80
CA ARG A 30 -1.91 13.01 -3.03
C ARG A 30 -3.05 13.64 -2.22
N GLY A 31 -2.75 14.02 -0.98
CA GLY A 31 -3.70 14.66 -0.07
C GLY A 31 -4.68 13.70 0.61
N MET A 32 -4.58 12.40 0.34
CA MET A 32 -5.42 11.37 0.95
C MET A 32 -4.61 10.56 1.97
N PRO A 33 -5.20 10.20 3.13
CA PRO A 33 -4.55 9.31 4.09
C PRO A 33 -4.09 8.00 3.43
N LEU A 34 -2.98 7.44 3.92
CA LEU A 34 -2.38 6.24 3.36
C LEU A 34 -2.43 5.10 4.36
N LEU A 35 -3.10 4.02 3.98
CA LEU A 35 -3.04 2.73 4.65
C LEU A 35 -1.85 1.93 4.09
N ARG A 36 -0.94 1.52 4.97
CA ARG A 36 0.15 0.60 4.65
C ARG A 36 -0.13 -0.76 5.26
N LEU A 37 -0.34 -1.75 4.41
CA LEU A 37 -0.54 -3.14 4.79
C LEU A 37 0.76 -3.91 4.54
N ARG A 38 1.18 -4.71 5.53
CA ARG A 38 2.19 -5.74 5.32
C ARG A 38 1.49 -7.01 4.87
N THR A 39 2.07 -7.68 3.89
CA THR A 39 1.49 -8.90 3.32
C THR A 39 2.49 -10.03 3.34
N ASP A 40 1.99 -11.26 3.29
CA ASP A 40 2.83 -12.40 2.94
C ASP A 40 3.04 -12.39 1.42
N ARG A 41 4.30 -12.22 1.03
CA ARG A 41 4.71 -12.20 -0.37
C ARG A 41 4.51 -13.54 -1.07
N ARG A 42 4.56 -14.67 -0.36
CA ARG A 42 4.32 -15.98 -0.98
C ARG A 42 2.88 -16.11 -1.45
N THR A 43 1.96 -15.51 -0.70
CA THR A 43 0.52 -15.51 -1.00
C THR A 43 0.15 -14.43 -2.03
N THR A 44 0.69 -13.22 -1.87
CA THR A 44 0.21 -12.04 -2.62
C THR A 44 1.13 -11.58 -3.75
N GLY A 45 2.38 -12.06 -3.77
CA GLY A 45 3.43 -11.56 -4.67
C GLY A 45 4.07 -10.24 -4.24
N TYR A 46 3.59 -9.60 -3.17
CA TYR A 46 4.06 -8.30 -2.68
C TYR A 46 4.40 -8.36 -1.18
N ASP A 47 5.34 -7.52 -0.77
CA ASP A 47 5.71 -7.35 0.64
C ASP A 47 4.81 -6.32 1.34
N GLU A 48 4.33 -5.33 0.58
CA GLU A 48 3.43 -4.28 1.08
C GLU A 48 2.34 -3.91 0.05
N VAL A 49 1.17 -3.54 0.55
CA VAL A 49 0.13 -2.83 -0.20
C VAL A 49 0.00 -1.42 0.36
N LEU A 50 0.12 -0.42 -0.50
CA LEU A 50 -0.07 0.99 -0.17
C LEU A 50 -1.38 1.48 -0.79
N LEU A 51 -2.37 1.81 0.05
CA LEU A 51 -3.72 2.16 -0.37
C LEU A 51 -4.13 3.51 0.22
N SER A 52 -4.36 4.51 -0.62
CA SER A 52 -4.98 5.76 -0.21
C SER A 52 -6.48 5.59 -0.05
N THR A 53 -7.01 5.99 1.11
CA THR A 53 -8.45 6.01 1.42
C THR A 53 -8.71 6.98 2.58
N GLU A 54 -9.89 7.58 2.64
CA GLU A 54 -10.30 8.43 3.78
C GLU A 54 -10.38 7.61 5.08
N ASP A 55 -10.70 6.32 4.97
CA ASP A 55 -10.85 5.39 6.09
C ASP A 55 -9.53 4.74 6.55
N ALA A 56 -8.37 5.25 6.15
CA ALA A 56 -7.10 4.56 6.39
C ALA A 56 -6.86 4.31 7.89
N GLU A 57 -7.13 5.29 8.72
CA GLU A 57 -6.98 5.21 10.17
C GLU A 57 -8.00 4.26 10.84
N PRO A 58 -9.33 4.37 10.62
CA PRO A 58 -10.29 3.44 11.21
C PRO A 58 -10.08 1.99 10.75
N ILE A 59 -9.67 1.76 9.49
CA ILE A 59 -9.32 0.42 9.01
C ILE A 59 -8.09 -0.12 9.75
N ALA A 60 -7.03 0.68 9.88
CA ALA A 60 -5.81 0.27 10.57
C ALA A 60 -6.09 -0.14 12.02
N ARG A 61 -6.90 0.65 12.75
CA ARG A 61 -7.34 0.32 14.11
C ARG A 61 -8.08 -1.01 14.18
N THR A 62 -9.04 -1.22 13.28
CA THR A 62 -9.84 -2.45 13.23
C THR A 62 -8.96 -3.67 12.97
N MET A 63 -8.03 -3.59 12.03
CA MET A 63 -7.12 -4.69 11.70
C MET A 63 -6.19 -5.02 12.86
N GLN A 64 -5.63 -4.01 13.54
CA GLN A 64 -4.77 -4.21 14.70
C GLN A 64 -5.52 -4.83 15.87
N GLY A 65 -6.76 -4.41 16.12
CA GLY A 65 -7.61 -5.00 17.15
C GLY A 65 -8.06 -6.44 16.85
N SER A 66 -8.19 -6.80 15.56
CA SER A 66 -8.52 -8.16 15.14
C SER A 66 -7.36 -9.14 15.24
N LEU A 67 -6.11 -8.66 15.15
CA LEU A 67 -4.90 -9.49 15.25
C LEU A 67 -4.46 -9.73 16.71
N ALA A 68 -5.01 -8.98 17.66
CA ALA A 68 -4.71 -9.11 19.09
C ALA A 68 -5.64 -10.11 19.82
N ARG A 69 -6.50 -10.83 19.09
CA ARG A 69 -7.36 -11.92 19.58
C ARG A 69 -6.84 -13.25 19.04
#